data_AF-A0A6B3ND36-F1
#
_entry.id   AF-A0A6B3ND36-F1
#
_cell.length_a   1.000
_cell.length_b   1.000
_cell.length_c   1.000
_cell.angle_alpha   90.00
_cell.angle_beta   90.00
_cell.angle_gamma   90.00
#
_symmetry.space_group_name_H-M   'P 1'
#
loop_
_entity.id
_entity.type
_entity.pdbx_description
1 polymer ?
#
loop_
_entity_poly.entity_id
_entity_poly.type
_entity_poly.pdbx_seq_one_letter_code
_entity_poly.pdbx_strand_id
1 'polypeptide(L)'
;MIEPKFVGKIIEYLIEQDGEEEGFINLFLAAECLAEVRNRKVIASTADTLLNRLQNLAQEELQEKAALKLLTAIATTWKDNTKTLPWLKSCIRFDTNSYVPELAVQVIATNWKDKNCHQLEG
;
A
#
# COMPACT_ATOMS: atom_id res chain seq x y z
N MET A 1 2.47 -19.18 -16.32
CA MET A 1 2.79 -18.72 -14.95
C MET A 1 4.02 -17.85 -15.06
N ILE A 2 3.95 -16.58 -14.65
CA ILE A 2 5.08 -15.64 -14.81
C ILE A 2 6.11 -15.91 -13.72
N GLU A 3 7.39 -15.92 -14.09
CA GLU A 3 8.50 -16.15 -13.16
C GLU A 3 8.60 -14.99 -12.15
N PRO A 4 8.64 -15.25 -10.82
CA PRO A 4 8.69 -14.19 -9.81
C PRO A 4 9.85 -13.21 -10.00
N LYS A 5 11.02 -13.69 -10.43
CA LYS A 5 12.19 -12.83 -10.69
C LYS A 5 11.97 -11.89 -11.87
N PHE A 6 11.25 -12.33 -12.90
CA PHE A 6 10.90 -11.49 -14.04
C PHE A 6 9.93 -10.38 -13.62
N VAL A 7 8.92 -10.72 -12.81
CA VAL A 7 8.01 -9.71 -12.24
C VAL A 7 8.76 -8.72 -11.34
N GLY A 8 9.73 -9.19 -10.55
CA GLY A 8 10.60 -8.33 -9.75
C GLY A 8 11.29 -7.24 -10.57
N LYS A 9 11.88 -7.61 -11.72
CA LYS A 9 12.52 -6.64 -12.63
C LYS A 9 11.54 -5.62 -13.21
N ILE A 10 10.32 -6.03 -13.53
CA ILE A 10 9.27 -5.11 -14.00
C ILE A 10 8.90 -4.11 -12.89
N ILE A 11 8.73 -4.60 -11.66
CA ILE A 11 8.44 -3.75 -10.51
C ILE A 11 9.57 -2.75 -10.27
N GLU A 12 10.83 -3.19 -10.33
CA GLU A 12 12.00 -2.31 -10.21
C GLU A 12 11.99 -1.21 -11.27
N TYR A 13 11.78 -1.58 -12.53
CA TYR A 13 11.65 -0.62 -13.62
C TYR A 13 10.54 0.40 -13.39
N LEU A 14 9.36 -0.04 -12.93
CA LEU A 14 8.24 0.87 -12.63
C LEU A 14 8.53 1.81 -11.44
N ILE A 15 9.28 1.35 -10.44
CA ILE A 15 9.72 2.19 -9.31
C ILE A 15 10.74 3.24 -9.76
N GLU A 16 11.64 2.90 -10.68
CA GLU A 16 12.66 3.83 -11.20
C GLU A 16 12.05 4.99 -12.01
N GLN A 17 10.84 4.83 -12.52
CA GLN A 17 10.07 5.85 -13.25
C GLN A 17 9.25 6.77 -12.32
N ASP A 18 9.36 6.60 -11.00
CA ASP A 18 8.73 7.45 -10.00
C ASP A 18 9.25 8.91 -10.09
N GLY A 19 8.32 9.88 -10.14
CA GLY A 19 8.62 11.30 -10.36
C GLY A 19 8.52 11.78 -11.82
N GLU A 20 8.26 10.88 -12.78
CA GLU A 20 7.91 11.24 -14.16
C GLU A 20 6.39 11.54 -14.30
N GLU A 21 5.93 11.97 -15.49
CA GLU A 21 4.53 12.36 -15.75
C GLU A 21 3.51 11.28 -15.34
N GLU A 22 3.89 10.01 -15.40
CA GLU A 22 3.08 8.85 -15.00
C GLU A 22 3.59 8.15 -13.72
N GLY A 23 4.54 8.74 -12.98
CA GLY A 23 5.25 8.10 -11.87
C GLY A 23 4.31 7.53 -10.78
N PHE A 24 3.26 8.27 -10.43
CA PHE A 24 2.24 7.80 -9.49
C PHE A 24 1.51 6.55 -10.02
N ILE A 25 1.14 6.53 -11.31
CA ILE A 25 0.45 5.40 -11.96
C ILE A 25 1.35 4.16 -11.96
N ASN A 26 2.64 4.33 -12.23
CA ASN A 26 3.62 3.25 -12.27
C ASN A 26 3.74 2.52 -10.93
N LEU A 27 3.68 3.24 -9.81
CA LEU A 27 3.72 2.62 -8.49
C LEU A 27 2.47 1.79 -8.18
N PHE A 28 1.28 2.17 -8.67
CA PHE A 28 0.08 1.32 -8.56
C PHE A 28 0.18 0.08 -9.44
N LEU A 29 0.64 0.23 -10.68
CA LEU A 29 0.85 -0.90 -11.59
C LEU A 29 1.88 -1.89 -11.01
N ALA A 30 2.92 -1.37 -10.35
CA ALA A 30 3.89 -2.20 -9.64
C ALA A 30 3.24 -2.98 -8.48
N ALA A 31 2.34 -2.36 -7.72
CA ALA A 31 1.62 -3.02 -6.65
C ALA A 31 0.66 -4.11 -7.16
N GLU A 32 -0.01 -3.84 -8.29
CA GLU A 32 -0.85 -4.82 -8.99
C GLU A 32 -0.02 -6.00 -9.51
N CYS A 33 1.15 -5.74 -10.12
CA CYS A 33 2.08 -6.80 -10.52
C CYS A 33 2.51 -7.67 -9.34
N LEU A 34 2.83 -7.04 -8.20
CA LEU A 34 3.21 -7.75 -6.97
C LEU A 34 2.06 -8.62 -6.44
N ALA A 35 0.81 -8.17 -6.59
CA ALA A 35 -0.36 -8.89 -6.12
C ALA A 35 -0.47 -10.29 -6.79
N GLU A 36 -0.12 -10.37 -8.07
CA GLU A 36 -0.17 -11.58 -8.91
C GLU A 36 0.99 -12.56 -8.68
N VAL A 37 2.03 -12.17 -7.92
CA VAL A 37 3.18 -13.04 -7.66
C VAL A 37 2.86 -14.08 -6.57
N ARG A 38 2.78 -15.36 -6.95
CA ARG A 38 2.51 -16.47 -6.02
C ARG A 38 3.56 -16.66 -4.92
N ASN A 39 4.83 -16.42 -5.23
CA ASN A 39 5.94 -16.55 -4.26
C ASN A 39 6.65 -15.20 -4.05
N ARG A 40 5.97 -14.27 -3.35
CA ARG A 40 6.48 -12.92 -3.07
C ARG A 40 7.80 -12.92 -2.29
N LYS A 41 8.12 -13.98 -1.56
CA LYS A 41 9.37 -14.10 -0.79
C LYS A 41 10.62 -14.01 -1.67
N VAL A 42 10.53 -14.46 -2.93
CA VAL A 42 11.63 -14.40 -3.91
C VAL A 42 12.00 -12.95 -4.26
N ILE A 43 11.03 -12.04 -4.17
CA ILE A 43 11.17 -10.62 -4.49
C ILE A 43 10.86 -9.73 -3.27
N ALA A 44 11.11 -10.24 -2.06
CA ALA A 44 10.79 -9.52 -0.82
C ALA A 44 11.47 -8.15 -0.76
N SER A 45 12.74 -8.07 -1.17
CA SER A 45 13.48 -6.79 -1.23
C SER A 45 12.80 -5.79 -2.16
N THR A 46 12.40 -6.23 -3.36
CA THR A 46 11.69 -5.39 -4.33
C THR A 46 10.34 -4.93 -3.80
N ALA A 47 9.60 -5.83 -3.14
CA ALA A 47 8.32 -5.52 -2.50
C ALA A 47 8.45 -4.53 -1.33
N ASP A 48 9.52 -4.62 -0.54
CA ASP A 48 9.80 -3.69 0.54
C ASP A 48 10.18 -2.30 0.00
N THR A 49 10.97 -2.24 -1.08
CA THR A 49 11.28 -0.98 -1.78
C THR A 49 10.00 -0.31 -2.29
N LEU A 50 9.12 -1.07 -2.95
CA LEU A 50 7.84 -0.56 -3.44
C LEU A 50 6.97 -0.02 -2.30
N LEU A 51 6.87 -0.78 -1.20
CA LEU A 51 6.10 -0.36 -0.03
C LEU A 51 6.63 0.96 0.52
N ASN A 52 7.95 1.08 0.72
CA ASN A 52 8.56 2.30 1.23
C ASN A 52 8.28 3.50 0.33
N ARG A 53 8.30 3.32 -1.00
CA ARG A 53 7.95 4.39 -1.95
C ARG A 53 6.51 4.85 -1.81
N LEU A 54 5.56 3.91 -1.80
CA LEU A 54 4.15 4.23 -1.57
C LEU A 54 3.92 4.88 -0.19
N GLN A 55 4.66 4.48 0.84
CA GLN A 55 4.55 5.09 2.17
C GLN A 55 5.08 6.53 2.20
N ASN A 56 6.12 6.84 1.43
CA ASN A 56 6.65 8.20 1.32
C ASN A 56 5.67 9.13 0.60
N LEU A 57 4.98 8.64 -0.44
CA LEU A 57 3.93 9.40 -1.14
C LEU A 57 2.81 9.86 -0.19
N ALA A 58 2.53 9.11 0.88
CA ALA A 58 1.50 9.51 1.85
C ALA A 58 1.88 10.76 2.66
N GLN A 59 3.15 11.20 2.62
CA GLN A 59 3.61 12.44 3.23
C GLN A 59 3.55 13.64 2.28
N GLU A 60 3.29 13.40 0.99
CA GLU A 60 3.13 14.45 -0.01
C GLU A 60 1.70 15.01 -0.03
N GLU A 61 1.52 16.17 -0.66
CA GLU A 61 0.21 16.78 -0.84
C GLU A 61 -0.61 16.03 -1.89
N LEU A 62 -1.37 15.03 -1.43
CA LEU A 62 -2.26 14.24 -2.28
C LEU A 62 -3.70 14.74 -2.22
N GLN A 63 -4.36 14.75 -3.37
CA GLN A 63 -5.81 14.86 -3.45
C GLN A 63 -6.48 13.67 -2.76
N GLU A 64 -7.66 13.88 -2.16
CA GLU A 64 -8.40 12.86 -1.40
C GLU A 64 -8.49 11.51 -2.13
N LYS A 65 -8.89 11.54 -3.41
CA LYS A 65 -9.01 10.33 -4.24
C LYS A 65 -7.67 9.59 -4.43
N ALA A 66 -6.58 10.33 -4.58
CA ALA A 66 -5.24 9.77 -4.72
C ALA A 66 -4.75 9.16 -3.40
N ALA A 67 -4.95 9.86 -2.28
CA ALA A 67 -4.65 9.36 -0.95
C ALA A 67 -5.44 8.09 -0.61
N LEU A 68 -6.75 8.04 -0.93
CA LEU A 68 -7.58 6.85 -0.71
C LEU A 68 -7.06 5.67 -1.54
N LYS A 69 -6.75 5.91 -2.82
CA LYS A 69 -6.19 4.86 -3.71
C LYS A 69 -4.87 4.33 -3.15
N LEU A 70 -3.98 5.23 -2.70
CA LEU A 70 -2.69 4.89 -2.11
C LEU A 70 -2.83 4.01 -0.87
N LEU A 71 -3.58 4.46 0.13
CA LEU A 71 -3.77 3.74 1.38
C LEU A 71 -4.46 2.39 1.16
N THR A 72 -5.45 2.35 0.27
CA THR A 72 -6.14 1.10 -0.10
C THR A 72 -5.18 0.11 -0.77
N ALA A 73 -4.37 0.55 -1.72
CA ALA A 73 -3.38 -0.30 -2.39
C ALA A 73 -2.34 -0.86 -1.41
N ILE A 74 -1.85 -0.04 -0.47
CA ILE A 74 -0.95 -0.50 0.59
C ILE A 74 -1.65 -1.56 1.45
N ALA A 75 -2.89 -1.30 1.86
CA ALA A 75 -3.64 -2.18 2.75
C ALA A 75 -3.96 -3.54 2.12
N THR A 76 -4.32 -3.58 0.84
CA THR A 76 -4.69 -4.81 0.15
C THR A 76 -3.47 -5.61 -0.27
N THR A 77 -2.43 -4.96 -0.80
CA THR A 77 -1.23 -5.63 -1.31
C THR A 77 -0.33 -6.16 -0.20
N TRP A 78 -0.20 -5.43 0.92
CA TRP A 78 0.63 -5.83 2.07
C TRP A 78 -0.18 -6.18 3.32
N LYS A 79 -1.40 -6.68 3.15
CA LYS A 79 -2.29 -7.06 4.27
C LYS A 79 -1.64 -8.01 5.29
N ASP A 80 -0.88 -8.99 4.79
CA ASP A 80 -0.20 -10.01 5.61
C ASP A 80 1.18 -9.57 6.11
N ASN A 81 1.65 -8.38 5.73
CA ASN A 81 2.89 -7.82 6.26
C ASN A 81 2.61 -7.19 7.63
N THR A 82 3.30 -7.67 8.66
CA THR A 82 3.12 -7.26 10.06
C THR A 82 3.40 -5.79 10.31
N LYS A 83 4.13 -5.11 9.41
CA LYS A 83 4.46 -3.68 9.52
C LYS A 83 3.39 -2.75 8.93
N THR A 84 2.50 -3.26 8.08
CA THR A 84 1.51 -2.46 7.35
C THR A 84 0.47 -1.83 8.28
N LEU A 85 -0.16 -2.61 9.15
CA LEU A 85 -1.17 -2.11 10.08
C LEU A 85 -0.59 -1.11 11.10
N PRO A 86 0.58 -1.35 11.72
CA PRO A 86 1.25 -0.34 12.55
C PRO A 86 1.53 0.97 11.80
N TRP A 87 1.97 0.89 10.54
CA TRP A 87 2.21 2.07 9.72
C TRP A 87 0.90 2.83 9.44
N LEU A 88 -0.18 2.17 9.03
CA LEU A 88 -1.49 2.80 8.82
C LEU A 88 -2.00 3.49 10.09
N LYS A 89 -1.79 2.90 11.27
CA LYS A 89 -2.14 3.55 12.55
C LYS A 89 -1.32 4.81 12.81
N SER A 90 -0.08 4.88 12.33
CA SER A 90 0.75 6.08 12.45
C SER A 90 0.26 7.22 11.55
N CYS A 91 -0.34 6.90 10.39
CA CYS A 91 -0.93 7.88 9.47
C CYS A 91 -2.07 8.70 10.09
N ILE A 92 -2.74 8.16 11.11
CA ILE A 92 -3.78 8.88 11.88
C ILE A 92 -3.22 10.14 12.56
N ARG A 93 -1.89 10.20 12.76
CA ARG A 93 -1.19 11.33 13.41
C ARG A 93 -0.55 12.30 12.41
N PHE A 94 -0.80 12.14 11.11
CA PHE A 94 -0.30 13.08 10.10
C PHE A 94 -0.98 14.46 10.26
N ASP A 95 -0.46 15.47 9.56
CA ASP A 95 -1.07 16.80 9.57
C ASP A 95 -2.56 16.70 9.16
N THR A 96 -3.41 17.28 10.00
CA THR A 96 -4.86 17.35 9.82
C THR A 96 -5.29 18.16 8.58
N ASN A 97 -4.38 18.92 7.98
CA ASN A 97 -4.62 19.59 6.70
C ASN A 97 -4.64 18.62 5.50
N SER A 98 -4.23 17.36 5.70
CA SER A 98 -4.31 16.31 4.67
C SER A 98 -5.51 15.38 4.88
N TYR A 99 -5.94 14.70 3.82
CA TYR A 99 -7.00 13.68 3.89
C TYR A 99 -6.53 12.35 4.51
N VAL A 100 -5.22 12.16 4.68
CA VAL A 100 -4.59 10.88 5.06
C VAL A 100 -5.07 10.34 6.42
N PRO A 101 -5.20 11.15 7.49
CA PRO A 101 -5.66 10.65 8.79
C PRO A 101 -7.04 10.01 8.75
N GLU A 102 -8.03 10.68 8.13
CA GLU A 102 -9.40 10.19 8.04
C GLU A 102 -9.47 8.91 7.19
N LEU A 103 -8.82 8.94 6.02
CA LEU A 103 -8.78 7.81 5.11
C LEU A 103 -8.06 6.59 5.71
N ALA A 104 -7.03 6.80 6.54
CA ALA A 104 -6.34 5.72 7.25
C ALA A 104 -7.30 4.98 8.19
N VAL A 105 -8.16 5.70 8.92
CA VAL A 105 -9.19 5.08 9.78
C VAL A 105 -10.17 4.25 8.94
N GLN A 106 -10.68 4.81 7.83
CA GLN A 106 -11.61 4.13 6.93
C GLN A 106 -11.01 2.85 6.33
N VAL A 107 -9.76 2.93 5.85
CA VAL A 107 -9.04 1.80 5.24
C VAL A 107 -8.74 0.71 6.27
N ILE A 108 -8.32 1.07 7.49
CA ILE A 108 -8.10 0.11 8.57
C ILE A 108 -9.41 -0.63 8.90
N ALA A 109 -10.51 0.10 9.11
CA ALA A 109 -11.81 -0.49 9.44
C ALA A 109 -12.33 -1.44 8.34
N THR A 110 -12.06 -1.12 7.08
CA THR A 110 -12.48 -1.93 5.93
C THR A 110 -11.64 -3.21 5.80
N ASN A 111 -10.33 -3.14 6.03
CA ASN A 111 -9.40 -4.24 5.73
C ASN A 111 -9.08 -5.14 6.94
N TRP A 112 -9.12 -4.62 8.16
CA TRP A 112 -8.86 -5.34 9.41
C TRP A 112 -10.07 -5.31 10.34
N LYS A 113 -11.23 -5.72 9.82
CA LYS A 113 -12.41 -5.98 10.65
C LYS A 113 -12.01 -6.91 11.79
N ASP A 114 -12.15 -6.42 13.01
CA ASP A 114 -11.95 -7.22 14.20
C ASP A 114 -12.93 -8.40 14.13
N LYS A 115 -12.42 -9.63 14.22
CA LYS A 115 -13.27 -10.84 14.22
C LYS A 115 -14.17 -10.92 15.47
N ASN A 116 -14.03 -9.97 16.39
CA ASN A 116 -14.71 -9.97 17.68
C ASN A 116 -16.02 -9.17 17.72
N CYS A 117 -16.49 -8.57 16.61
CA CYS A 117 -17.74 -7.80 16.60
C CYS A 117 -19.03 -8.64 16.46
N HIS A 118 -18.99 -9.95 16.77
CA HIS A 118 -20.16 -10.84 16.77
C HIS A 118 -20.46 -11.46 18.16
N GLN A 119 -19.90 -10.96 19.26
CA GLN A 119 -20.13 -11.52 20.60
C GLN A 119 -20.62 -10.52 21.66
N LEU A 120 -21.33 -9.46 21.26
CA LEU A 120 -21.99 -8.55 22.20
C LEU A 120 -23.49 -8.37 21.92
N GLU A 121 -24.17 -9.47 21.61
CA GLU A 121 -25.60 -9.58 21.84
C GLU A 121 -25.81 -10.74 22.82
N GLY A 122 -25.86 -10.38 24.11
CA GLY A 122 -26.27 -11.21 25.23
C GLY A 122 -27.42 -10.53 25.96
#